data_AF-A0A6L3X959-F1
#
_entry.id   AF-A0A6L3X959-F1
#
_cell.length_a   1.000
_cell.length_b   1.000
_cell.length_c   1.000
_cell.angle_alpha   90.00
_cell.angle_beta   90.00
_cell.angle_gamma   90.00
#
_symmetry.space_group_name_H-M   'P 1'
#
loop_
_entity.id
_entity.type
_entity.pdbx_description
1 polymer ?
#
loop_
_entity_poly.entity_id
_entity_poly.type
_entity_poly.pdbx_seq_one_letter_code
_entity_poly.pdbx_strand_id
1 'polypeptide(L)'
;AQSSAPVRDRNKRSFWLSAARSALFNQIVSERLKKPDANQVVVGDALQLAGRGSWFVATADEMADAQSRVDAKALMITAALPGSGDWGTQGEALAAEQSAVADAPELQSLLVREKVEAARRAMLLYPQQLSWNWWDDVTV
;
A
#
# COMPACT_ATOMS: atom_id res chain seq x y z
N ALA A 1 18.67 14.23 8.13
CA ALA A 1 18.39 12.79 8.35
C ALA A 1 19.66 11.93 8.48
N GLN A 2 20.87 12.49 8.33
CA GLN A 2 22.14 11.74 8.39
C GLN A 2 22.85 11.75 9.76
N SER A 3 22.24 12.30 10.82
CA SER A 3 22.78 12.18 12.17
C SER A 3 22.30 10.87 12.80
N SER A 4 23.21 10.06 13.34
CA SER A 4 22.90 8.88 14.16
C SER A 4 22.20 9.22 15.50
N ALA A 5 22.09 10.50 15.84
CA ALA A 5 21.39 10.96 17.03
C ALA A 5 19.86 10.86 16.84
N PRO A 6 19.14 10.29 17.83
CA PRO A 6 17.68 10.21 17.78
C PRO A 6 17.05 11.60 17.72
N VAL A 7 15.99 11.75 16.93
CA VAL A 7 15.20 12.97 16.87
C VAL A 7 14.54 13.20 18.22
N ARG A 8 15.03 14.19 18.97
CA ARG A 8 14.55 14.50 20.33
C ARG A 8 13.08 14.95 20.37
N ASP A 9 12.59 15.58 19.29
CA ASP A 9 11.22 16.04 19.18
C ASP A 9 10.30 14.91 18.66
N ARG A 10 9.37 14.49 19.53
CA ARG A 10 8.43 13.40 19.25
C ARG A 10 7.51 13.70 18.06
N ASN A 11 7.08 14.94 17.88
CA ASN A 11 6.17 15.31 16.80
C ASN A 11 6.90 15.28 15.46
N LYS A 12 8.12 15.83 15.40
CA LYS A 12 8.97 15.75 14.21
C LYS A 12 9.31 14.30 13.85
N ARG A 13 9.64 13.48 14.85
CA ARG A 13 9.89 12.04 14.66
C ARG A 13 8.67 11.34 14.06
N SER A 14 7.49 11.53 14.63
CA SER A 14 6.23 10.93 14.14
C SER A 14 5.94 11.35 12.70
N PHE A 15 6.09 12.65 12.41
CA PHE A 15 5.89 13.20 11.06
C PHE A 15 6.85 12.59 10.04
N TRP A 16 8.15 12.49 10.34
CA TRP A 16 9.14 11.92 9.42
C TRP A 16 8.91 10.43 9.16
N LEU A 17 8.54 9.66 10.19
CA LEU A 17 8.23 8.23 10.02
C LEU A 17 6.97 8.02 9.19
N SER A 18 5.93 8.83 9.41
CA SER A 18 4.71 8.80 8.61
C SER A 18 4.97 9.17 7.15
N ALA A 19 5.78 10.22 6.91
CA ALA A 19 6.16 10.64 5.56
C ALA A 19 6.98 9.57 4.84
N ALA A 20 7.98 8.98 5.50
CA ALA A 20 8.80 7.91 4.93
C ALA A 20 7.95 6.71 4.50
N ARG A 21 7.05 6.22 5.37
CA ARG A 21 6.14 5.11 5.03
C ARG A 21 5.20 5.44 3.90
N SER A 22 4.65 6.65 3.89
CA SER A 22 3.71 7.08 2.86
C SER A 22 4.38 7.20 1.50
N ALA A 23 5.63 7.68 1.46
CA ALA A 23 6.42 7.73 0.23
C ALA A 23 6.68 6.33 -0.33
N LEU A 24 7.11 5.38 0.51
CA LEU A 24 7.34 3.99 0.09
C LEU A 24 6.05 3.31 -0.38
N PHE A 25 4.93 3.48 0.33
CA PHE A 25 3.63 3.00 -0.11
C PHE A 25 3.25 3.55 -1.50
N ASN A 26 3.37 4.86 -1.70
CA ASN A 26 3.08 5.49 -2.98
C ASN A 26 3.96 4.94 -4.11
N GLN A 27 5.23 4.65 -3.82
CA GLN A 27 6.15 4.06 -4.78
C GLN A 27 5.74 2.63 -5.16
N ILE A 28 5.39 1.78 -4.18
CA ILE A 28 4.87 0.42 -4.43
C ILE A 28 3.60 0.48 -5.30
N VAL A 29 2.67 1.37 -4.96
CA VAL A 29 1.45 1.58 -5.75
C VAL A 29 1.77 2.05 -7.16
N SER A 30 2.69 3.00 -7.32
CA SER A 30 3.14 3.50 -8.62
C SER A 30 3.70 2.38 -9.50
N GLU A 31 4.55 1.52 -8.95
CA GLU A 31 5.08 0.36 -9.70
C GLU A 31 3.98 -0.64 -10.08
N ARG A 32 3.02 -0.92 -9.17
CA ARG A 32 1.89 -1.81 -9.47
C ARG A 32 0.99 -1.27 -10.57
N LEU A 33 0.77 0.05 -10.60
CA LEU A 33 -0.04 0.73 -11.62
C LEU A 33 0.57 0.71 -13.03
N LYS A 34 1.85 0.39 -13.17
CA LYS A 34 2.49 0.20 -14.49
C LYS A 34 2.14 -1.13 -15.16
N LYS A 35 1.57 -2.08 -14.42
CA LYS A 35 1.14 -3.36 -15.00
C LYS A 35 -0.04 -3.14 -15.96
N PRO A 36 -0.20 -3.97 -17.01
CA PRO A 36 -1.32 -3.85 -17.94
C PRO A 36 -2.69 -3.88 -17.26
N ASP A 37 -2.83 -4.73 -16.24
CA ASP A 37 -3.97 -4.71 -15.33
C ASP A 37 -3.46 -4.57 -13.89
N ALA A 38 -3.57 -3.36 -13.37
CA ALA A 38 -3.14 -3.07 -12.00
C ALA A 38 -4.05 -3.73 -10.95
N ASN A 39 -5.32 -4.02 -11.29
CA ASN A 39 -6.30 -4.60 -10.38
C ASN A 39 -6.44 -6.13 -10.54
N GLN A 40 -5.56 -6.74 -11.33
CA GLN A 40 -5.39 -8.19 -11.38
C GLN A 40 -4.77 -8.69 -10.07
N VAL A 41 -5.46 -9.62 -9.41
CA VAL A 41 -4.95 -10.36 -8.25
C VAL A 41 -3.83 -11.28 -8.72
N VAL A 42 -2.75 -11.34 -7.95
CA VAL A 42 -1.70 -12.35 -8.10
C VAL A 42 -1.60 -13.20 -6.84
N VAL A 43 -1.11 -14.43 -6.98
CA VAL A 43 -0.88 -15.32 -5.83
C VAL A 43 0.06 -14.63 -4.84
N GLY A 44 -0.33 -14.61 -3.56
CA GLY A 44 0.40 -13.96 -2.50
C GLY A 44 0.01 -12.50 -2.25
N ASP A 45 -0.90 -11.91 -3.04
CA ASP A 45 -1.44 -10.57 -2.74
C ASP A 45 -2.17 -10.57 -1.40
N ALA A 46 -1.99 -9.50 -0.61
CA ALA A 46 -2.79 -9.26 0.58
C ALA A 46 -4.07 -8.50 0.19
N LEU A 47 -5.22 -9.15 0.35
CA LEU A 47 -6.54 -8.63 0.00
C LEU A 47 -7.29 -8.18 1.24
N GLN A 48 -7.69 -6.91 1.28
CA GLN A 48 -8.43 -6.30 2.38
C GLN A 48 -9.93 -6.30 2.12
N LEU A 49 -10.74 -6.59 3.15
CA LEU A 49 -12.20 -6.46 3.09
C LEU A 49 -12.60 -4.99 2.96
N ALA A 50 -13.45 -4.66 1.99
CA ALA A 50 -13.91 -3.29 1.79
C ALA A 50 -14.59 -2.72 3.07
N GLY A 51 -14.19 -1.50 3.45
CA GLY A 51 -14.71 -0.81 4.63
C GLY A 51 -14.22 -1.34 5.98
N ARG A 52 -13.31 -2.32 6.02
CA ARG A 52 -12.77 -2.90 7.28
C ARG A 52 -11.25 -3.05 7.21
N GLY A 53 -10.62 -3.20 8.37
CA GLY A 53 -9.16 -3.35 8.48
C GLY A 53 -8.62 -4.74 8.14
N SER A 54 -9.45 -5.79 8.26
CA SER A 54 -9.04 -7.18 8.08
C SER A 54 -8.66 -7.51 6.64
N TRP A 55 -7.61 -8.31 6.49
CA TRP A 55 -7.07 -8.77 5.20
C TRP A 55 -6.58 -10.21 5.29
N PHE A 56 -6.42 -10.87 4.16
CA PHE A 56 -5.87 -12.22 4.03
C PHE A 56 -5.00 -12.34 2.77
N VAL A 57 -4.25 -13.43 2.63
CA VAL A 57 -3.36 -13.66 1.49
C VAL A 57 -4.08 -14.50 0.43
N ALA A 58 -4.07 -14.05 -0.83
CA ALA A 58 -4.63 -14.79 -1.95
C ALA A 58 -3.79 -16.04 -2.24
N THR A 59 -4.45 -17.20 -2.29
CA THR A 59 -3.82 -18.48 -2.62
C THR A 59 -4.15 -18.91 -4.05
N ALA A 60 -3.40 -19.86 -4.60
CA ALA A 60 -3.59 -20.34 -5.97
C ALA A 60 -4.99 -20.95 -6.21
N ASP A 61 -5.55 -21.61 -5.20
CA ASP A 61 -6.84 -22.31 -5.30
C ASP A 61 -8.05 -21.35 -5.34
N GLU A 62 -7.87 -20.10 -4.90
CA GLU A 62 -8.95 -19.13 -4.67
C GLU A 62 -8.93 -17.96 -5.67
N MET A 63 -8.00 -17.96 -6.64
CA MET A 63 -7.72 -16.82 -7.52
C MET A 63 -8.96 -16.31 -8.28
N ALA A 64 -9.81 -17.21 -8.77
CA ALA A 64 -11.00 -16.83 -9.51
C ALA A 64 -12.06 -16.14 -8.63
N ASP A 65 -12.28 -16.65 -7.41
CA ASP A 65 -13.18 -16.02 -6.43
C ASP A 65 -12.62 -14.67 -5.96
N ALA A 66 -11.32 -14.64 -5.64
CA ALA A 66 -10.62 -13.45 -5.20
C ALA A 66 -10.71 -12.33 -6.25
N GLN A 67 -10.44 -12.64 -7.53
CA GLN A 67 -10.56 -11.68 -8.62
C GLN A 67 -12.00 -11.16 -8.76
N SER A 68 -12.99 -12.06 -8.79
CA SER A 68 -14.41 -11.69 -8.88
C SER A 68 -14.83 -10.72 -7.76
N ARG A 69 -14.34 -10.95 -6.53
CA ARG A 69 -14.61 -10.07 -5.38
C ARG A 69 -13.84 -8.75 -5.43
N VAL A 70 -12.65 -8.72 -6.04
CA VAL A 70 -11.91 -7.48 -6.31
C VAL A 70 -12.63 -6.64 -7.38
N ASP A 71 -13.11 -7.27 -8.44
CA ASP A 71 -13.88 -6.61 -9.51
C ASP A 71 -15.20 -6.05 -8.97
N ALA A 72 -15.85 -6.79 -8.07
CA ALA A 72 -17.03 -6.35 -7.34
C ALA A 72 -16.74 -5.33 -6.22
N LYS A 73 -15.48 -4.93 -6.02
CA LYS A 73 -15.01 -4.00 -4.98
C LYS A 73 -15.33 -4.44 -3.54
N ALA A 74 -15.57 -5.73 -3.34
CA ALA A 74 -15.75 -6.35 -2.02
C ALA A 74 -14.39 -6.64 -1.35
N LEU A 75 -13.35 -6.84 -2.17
CA LEU A 75 -11.96 -6.93 -1.76
C LEU A 75 -11.13 -5.82 -2.41
N MET A 76 -10.09 -5.41 -1.71
CA MET A 76 -9.14 -4.39 -2.15
C MET A 76 -7.75 -5.00 -2.19
N ILE A 77 -7.08 -4.95 -3.35
CA ILE A 77 -5.65 -5.20 -3.41
C ILE A 77 -4.95 -4.11 -2.57
N THR A 78 -4.07 -4.53 -1.68
CA THR A 78 -3.32 -3.63 -0.81
C THR A 78 -1.88 -3.51 -1.26
N ALA A 79 -1.21 -2.42 -0.87
CA ALA A 79 0.23 -2.29 -0.88
C ALA A 79 0.76 -2.17 0.55
N ALA A 80 2.02 -2.55 0.76
CA ALA A 80 2.68 -2.41 2.05
C ALA A 80 2.81 -0.93 2.45
N LEU A 81 2.65 -0.69 3.74
CA LEU A 81 3.28 0.41 4.45
C LEU A 81 4.50 -0.20 5.18
N PRO A 82 5.71 -0.16 4.59
CA PRO A 82 6.88 -0.86 5.11
C PRO A 82 7.19 -0.56 6.57
N GLY A 83 7.83 -1.50 7.24
CA GLY A 83 8.06 -1.45 8.68
C GLY A 83 8.80 -2.69 9.21
N SER A 84 8.85 -2.82 10.53
CA SER A 84 9.26 -4.06 11.22
C SER A 84 8.25 -5.18 10.98
N GLY A 85 8.73 -6.43 11.07
CA GLY A 85 7.91 -7.62 10.87
C GLY A 85 7.61 -7.92 9.40
N ASP A 86 6.71 -8.88 9.18
CA ASP A 86 6.32 -9.32 7.85
C ASP A 86 5.37 -8.32 7.19
N TRP A 87 5.55 -8.07 5.89
CA TRP A 87 4.73 -7.11 5.15
C TRP A 87 3.33 -7.65 4.80
N GLY A 88 3.08 -8.93 5.07
CA GLY A 88 1.80 -9.61 4.89
C GLY A 88 1.63 -10.29 3.54
N THR A 89 2.13 -9.72 2.45
CA THR A 89 2.21 -10.38 1.13
C THR A 89 3.18 -11.55 1.15
N GLN A 90 2.99 -12.48 0.21
CA GLN A 90 3.84 -13.67 0.06
C GLN A 90 4.27 -13.87 -1.39
N GLY A 91 5.25 -14.75 -1.61
CA GLY A 91 5.68 -15.17 -2.94
C GLY A 91 5.99 -14.01 -3.89
N GLU A 92 5.44 -14.07 -5.10
CA GLU A 92 5.69 -13.08 -6.16
C GLU A 92 5.17 -11.68 -5.79
N ALA A 93 4.06 -11.58 -5.06
CA ALA A 93 3.54 -10.29 -4.60
C ALA A 93 4.54 -9.61 -3.65
N LEU A 94 5.11 -10.36 -2.70
CA LEU A 94 6.13 -9.84 -1.79
C LEU A 94 7.40 -9.43 -2.55
N ALA A 95 7.87 -10.26 -3.47
CA ALA A 95 9.05 -9.94 -4.29
C ALA A 95 8.84 -8.66 -5.10
N ALA A 96 7.65 -8.46 -5.67
CA ALA A 96 7.30 -7.25 -6.39
C ALA A 96 7.29 -6.01 -5.48
N GLU A 97 6.71 -6.10 -4.28
CA GLU A 97 6.73 -4.98 -3.32
C GLU A 97 8.15 -4.62 -2.87
N GLN A 98 8.99 -5.62 -2.58
CA GLN A 98 10.38 -5.38 -2.18
C GLN A 98 11.21 -4.78 -3.32
N SER A 99 11.01 -5.27 -4.55
CA SER A 99 11.68 -4.73 -5.74
C SER A 99 11.27 -3.29 -6.02
N ALA A 100 10.00 -2.94 -5.76
CA ALA A 100 9.48 -1.59 -6.04
C ALA A 100 10.16 -0.50 -5.21
N VAL A 101 10.72 -0.82 -4.04
CA VAL A 101 11.38 0.13 -3.13
C VAL A 101 12.85 -0.21 -2.85
N ALA A 102 13.46 -1.04 -3.72
CA ALA A 102 14.83 -1.50 -3.57
C ALA A 102 15.87 -0.36 -3.61
N ASP A 103 15.52 0.80 -4.19
CA ASP A 103 16.32 2.01 -4.26
C ASP A 103 16.28 2.87 -2.99
N ALA A 104 15.42 2.54 -2.02
CA ALA A 104 15.27 3.29 -0.76
C ALA A 104 15.64 2.47 0.51
N PRO A 105 16.80 1.79 0.57
CA PRO A 105 17.17 0.93 1.70
C PRO A 105 17.33 1.71 3.02
N GLU A 106 17.71 2.99 2.96
CA GLU A 106 17.87 3.84 4.15
C GLU A 106 16.53 4.12 4.85
N LEU A 107 15.46 4.38 4.07
CA LEU A 107 14.12 4.59 4.62
C LEU A 107 13.55 3.30 5.20
N GLN A 108 13.73 2.17 4.52
CA GLN A 108 13.32 0.86 5.05
C GLN A 108 14.03 0.56 6.38
N SER A 109 15.36 0.75 6.44
CA SER A 109 16.16 0.52 7.65
C SER A 109 15.76 1.45 8.80
N LEU A 110 15.44 2.71 8.50
CA LEU A 110 14.92 3.66 9.48
C LEU A 110 13.63 3.14 10.14
N LEU A 111 12.68 2.63 9.35
CA LEU A 111 11.38 2.18 9.87
C LEU A 111 11.52 0.95 10.77
N VAL A 112 12.37 0.01 10.40
CA VAL A 112 12.68 -1.18 11.21
C VAL A 112 13.37 -0.77 12.51
N ARG A 113 14.40 0.09 12.45
CA ARG A 113 15.13 0.57 13.64
C ARG A 113 14.22 1.27 14.63
N GLU A 114 13.28 2.06 14.13
CA GLU A 114 12.34 2.83 14.95
C GLU A 114 11.12 1.99 15.39
N LYS A 115 11.10 0.68 15.08
CA LYS A 115 10.07 -0.31 15.43
C LYS A 115 8.68 0.09 14.97
N VAL A 116 8.60 0.62 13.75
CA VAL A 116 7.32 0.97 13.14
C VAL A 116 6.80 -0.27 12.43
N GLU A 117 5.77 -0.91 12.98
CA GLU A 117 5.22 -2.15 12.41
C GLU A 117 4.72 -1.97 10.98
N ALA A 118 5.03 -2.95 10.13
CA ALA A 118 4.50 -3.05 8.79
C ALA A 118 2.97 -3.14 8.84
N ALA A 119 2.30 -2.56 7.84
CA ALA A 119 0.85 -2.58 7.74
C ALA A 119 0.41 -2.67 6.28
N ARG A 120 -0.89 -2.92 6.07
CA ARG A 120 -1.50 -2.94 4.75
C ARG A 120 -2.38 -1.71 4.55
N ARG A 121 -2.39 -1.18 3.32
CA ARG A 121 -3.30 -0.12 2.90
C ARG A 121 -3.81 -0.43 1.50
N ALA A 122 -5.13 -0.28 1.28
CA ALA A 122 -5.73 -0.40 -0.04
C ALA A 122 -5.01 0.50 -1.06
N MET A 123 -4.66 -0.07 -2.22
CA MET A 123 -3.99 0.65 -3.30
C MET A 123 -4.92 1.64 -3.99
N LEU A 124 -6.16 1.22 -4.24
CA LEU A 124 -7.19 2.02 -4.90
C LEU A 124 -8.15 2.61 -3.87
N LEU A 125 -8.69 3.78 -4.20
CA LEU A 125 -9.76 4.44 -3.46
C LEU A 125 -10.98 4.54 -4.38
N TYR A 126 -12.14 4.11 -3.87
CA TYR A 126 -13.42 4.27 -4.55
C TYR A 126 -14.25 5.33 -3.82
N PRO A 127 -14.36 6.57 -4.37
CA PRO A 127 -15.22 7.60 -3.82
C PRO A 127 -16.67 7.08 -3.68
N GLN A 128 -17.22 7.18 -2.47
CA GLN A 128 -18.61 6.80 -2.20
C GLN A 128 -19.53 7.97 -2.51
N GLN A 129 -20.65 7.72 -3.19
CA GLN A 129 -21.67 8.73 -3.53
C GLN A 129 -21.07 9.96 -4.24
N LEU A 130 -20.07 9.76 -5.09
CA LEU A 130 -19.47 10.83 -5.89
C LEU A 130 -20.53 11.43 -6.82
N SER A 131 -20.81 12.71 -6.62
CA SER A 131 -21.70 13.51 -7.46
C SER A 131 -21.03 14.84 -7.76
N TRP A 132 -21.27 15.37 -8.96
CA TRP A 132 -20.82 16.68 -9.37
C TRP A 132 -21.89 17.31 -10.27
N ASN A 133 -21.89 18.64 -10.31
CA ASN A 133 -22.79 19.42 -11.17
C ASN A 133 -22.02 20.61 -11.75
N TRP A 134 -22.00 20.74 -13.07
CA TRP A 134 -21.50 21.95 -13.74
C TRP A 134 -22.51 23.07 -13.53
N TRP A 135 -22.03 24.26 -13.16
CA TRP A 135 -22.90 25.40 -12.85
C TRP A 135 -23.27 26.22 -14.09
N ASP A 136 -22.40 26.24 -15.08
CA ASP A 136 -22.58 26.87 -16.39
C ASP A 136 -21.64 26.20 -17.42
N ASP A 137 -21.84 26.52 -18.70
CA ASP A 137 -21.02 26.04 -19.83
C ASP A 137 -19.71 26.86 -20.00
N VAL A 138 -19.34 27.72 -19.05
CA VAL A 138 -18.28 28.73 -19.25
C VAL A 138 -16.91 28.25 -18.77
N THR A 139 -16.82 27.09 -18.12
CA THR A 139 -15.54 26.53 -17.65
C THR A 139 -15.29 25.13 -18.21
N VAL A 140 -14.58 25.08 -19.35
CA VAL A 140 -13.94 23.87 -19.91
C VAL A 140 -12.48 23.86 -19.54
#